data_AF-A0A3D8YIM6-F1
#
_entry.id   AF-A0A3D8YIM6-F1
#
_cell.length_a   1.000
_cell.length_b   1.000
_cell.length_c   1.000
_cell.angle_alpha   90.00
_cell.angle_beta   90.00
_cell.angle_gamma   90.00
#
_symmetry.space_group_name_H-M   'P 1'
#
loop_
_entity.id
_entity.type
_entity.pdbx_description
1 polymer ?
#
loop_
_entity_poly.entity_id
_entity_poly.type
_entity_poly.pdbx_seq_one_letter_code
_entity_poly.pdbx_strand_id
1 'polypeptide(L)'
;HTHSRTQSVASRLFAKAGMVRLQGWELQKAITGYTTHESVLEIPVFPRTPHMPALVARVDAWLDAGKPLHAYLIDGHGIYTWGRDMAETRRHLEALEFLLGCELDLRRLSA
;
A
#
# COMPACT_ATOMS: atom_id res chain seq x y z
N HIS A 1 -3.05 -10.97 3.16
CA HIS A 1 -1.63 -10.66 3.34
C HIS A 1 -0.81 -11.51 2.39
N THR A 2 0.16 -10.92 1.68
CA THR A 2 1.03 -11.62 0.72
C THR A 2 2.45 -11.06 0.75
N HIS A 3 3.37 -11.75 0.07
CA HIS A 3 4.79 -11.41 -0.03
C HIS A 3 5.31 -11.52 -1.47
N SER A 4 4.69 -10.82 -2.41
CA SER A 4 5.22 -10.83 -3.78
C SER A 4 6.61 -10.18 -3.83
N ARG A 5 7.35 -10.45 -4.92
CA ARG A 5 8.61 -9.74 -5.19
C ARG A 5 8.37 -8.23 -5.25
N THR A 6 7.31 -7.79 -5.91
CA THR A 6 6.94 -6.37 -6.05
C THR A 6 6.75 -5.72 -4.68
N GLN A 7 5.97 -6.36 -3.80
CA GLN A 7 5.69 -5.86 -2.45
C GLN A 7 6.96 -5.82 -1.59
N SER A 8 7.80 -6.85 -1.70
CA SER A 8 9.05 -6.95 -0.95
C SER A 8 10.04 -5.86 -1.36
N VAL A 9 10.16 -5.57 -2.65
CA VAL A 9 11.04 -4.51 -3.18
C VAL A 9 10.46 -3.13 -2.86
N ALA A 10 9.17 -2.92 -3.10
CA ALA A 10 8.50 -1.65 -2.82
C ALA A 10 8.58 -1.29 -1.33
N SER A 11 8.25 -2.21 -0.43
CA SER A 11 8.31 -1.95 1.01
C SER A 11 9.69 -1.46 1.46
N ARG A 12 10.78 -2.03 0.94
CA ARG A 12 12.15 -1.57 1.22
C ARG A 12 12.46 -0.22 0.58
N LEU A 13 12.11 -0.04 -0.69
CA LEU A 13 12.40 1.19 -1.42
C LEU A 13 11.75 2.42 -0.78
N PHE A 14 10.51 2.25 -0.31
CA PHE A 14 9.71 3.33 0.27
C PHE A 14 9.81 3.42 1.80
N ALA A 15 10.53 2.51 2.47
CA ALA A 15 10.66 2.47 3.93
C ALA A 15 11.14 3.81 4.53
N LYS A 16 12.14 4.45 3.92
CA LYS A 16 12.67 5.74 4.39
C LYS A 16 11.63 6.87 4.31
N ALA A 17 10.77 6.84 3.29
CA ALA A 17 9.69 7.81 3.13
C ALA A 17 8.47 7.49 4.03
N GLY A 18 8.38 6.25 4.53
CA GLY A 18 7.25 5.77 5.33
C GLY A 18 5.93 5.68 4.57
N MET A 19 5.96 5.87 3.24
CA MET A 19 4.75 6.05 2.44
C MET A 19 5.00 5.71 0.96
N VAL A 20 4.04 5.04 0.34
CA VAL A 20 3.84 5.05 -1.11
C VAL A 20 2.68 5.98 -1.43
N ARG A 21 2.86 6.90 -2.38
CA ARG A 21 1.79 7.77 -2.89
C ARG A 21 1.52 7.40 -4.34
N LEU A 22 0.28 7.00 -4.63
CA LEU A 22 -0.19 6.68 -5.97
C LEU A 22 -1.16 7.76 -6.43
N GLN A 23 -0.91 8.35 -7.59
CA GLN A 23 -1.77 9.33 -8.22
C GLN A 23 -1.64 9.23 -9.75
N GLY A 24 -2.72 9.51 -10.48
CA GLY A 24 -2.73 9.53 -11.94
C GLY A 24 -2.97 8.17 -12.58
N TRP A 25 -3.14 7.11 -11.79
CA TRP A 25 -3.40 5.77 -12.33
C TRP A 25 -4.90 5.46 -12.41
N GLU A 26 -5.38 5.09 -13.60
CA GLU A 26 -6.78 4.71 -13.82
C GLU A 26 -7.21 3.53 -12.93
N LEU A 27 -6.29 2.59 -12.67
CA LEU A 27 -6.55 1.40 -11.85
C LEU A 27 -6.75 1.73 -10.35
N GLN A 28 -6.47 2.96 -9.90
CA GLN A 28 -6.81 3.40 -8.53
C GLN A 28 -8.31 3.25 -8.23
N LYS A 29 -9.17 3.36 -9.25
CA LYS A 29 -10.62 3.21 -9.10
C LYS A 29 -11.06 1.79 -8.72
N ALA A 30 -10.15 0.82 -8.79
CA ALA A 30 -10.38 -0.51 -8.25
C ALA A 30 -10.40 -0.52 -6.71
N ILE A 31 -9.84 0.49 -6.05
CA ILE A 31 -9.84 0.63 -4.59
C ILE A 31 -11.11 1.35 -4.15
N THR A 32 -11.88 0.71 -3.27
CA THR A 32 -13.13 1.27 -2.75
C THR A 32 -12.92 2.66 -2.16
N GLY A 33 -13.77 3.62 -2.54
CA GLY A 33 -13.66 5.03 -2.12
C GLY A 33 -12.89 5.93 -3.09
N TYR A 34 -12.16 5.37 -4.05
CA TYR A 34 -11.44 6.11 -5.08
C TYR A 34 -12.22 6.05 -6.40
N THR A 35 -12.65 7.20 -6.91
CA THR A 35 -13.53 7.28 -8.10
C THR A 35 -12.90 8.01 -9.29
N THR A 36 -11.74 8.63 -9.11
CA THR A 36 -10.97 9.31 -10.15
C THR A 36 -9.48 8.97 -10.04
N HIS A 37 -8.78 9.01 -11.18
CA HIS A 37 -7.31 8.87 -11.21
C HIS A 37 -6.61 10.07 -10.58
N GLU A 38 -7.28 11.22 -10.48
CA GLU A 38 -6.75 12.42 -9.81
C GLU A 38 -6.63 12.25 -8.29
N SER A 39 -7.35 11.28 -7.71
CA SER A 39 -7.28 10.97 -6.28
C SER A 39 -5.87 10.51 -5.89
N VAL A 40 -5.45 10.87 -4.67
CA VAL A 40 -4.19 10.40 -4.10
C VAL A 40 -4.47 9.25 -3.16
N LEU A 41 -3.99 8.05 -3.52
CA LEU A 41 -4.00 6.89 -2.64
C LEU A 41 -2.67 6.83 -1.87
N GLU A 42 -2.77 6.97 -0.55
CA GLU A 42 -1.64 6.83 0.38
C GLU A 42 -1.60 5.42 0.97
N ILE A 43 -0.44 4.75 0.88
CA ILE A 43 -0.20 3.43 1.46
C ILE A 43 0.97 3.55 2.45
N PRO A 44 0.71 3.56 3.76
CA PRO A 44 1.77 3.67 4.75
C PRO A 44 2.72 2.46 4.70
N VAL A 45 4.00 2.74 4.92
CA VAL A 45 5.06 1.74 5.03
C VAL A 45 5.55 1.74 6.48
N PHE A 46 5.17 0.71 7.22
CA PHE A 46 5.58 0.57 8.61
C PHE A 46 6.94 -0.13 8.73
N PRO A 47 7.77 0.28 9.70
CA PRO A 47 9.02 -0.44 9.97
C PRO A 47 8.71 -1.85 10.44
N ARG A 48 9.54 -2.82 10.04
CA ARG A 48 9.46 -4.17 10.59
C ARG A 48 9.75 -4.12 12.09
N THR A 49 8.87 -4.73 12.88
CA THR A 49 9.02 -4.85 14.32
C THR A 49 8.66 -6.27 14.77
N PRO A 50 9.42 -6.88 15.69
CA PRO A 50 8.99 -8.11 16.36
C PRO A 50 7.91 -7.84 17.43
N HIS A 51 7.69 -6.58 17.80
CA HIS A 51 6.70 -6.19 18.80
C HIS A 51 5.39 -5.72 18.14
N MET A 52 4.43 -6.64 18.03
CA MET A 52 3.14 -6.40 17.38
C MET A 52 2.32 -5.24 17.95
N PRO A 53 2.25 -5.01 19.28
CA PRO A 53 1.54 -3.85 19.82
C PRO A 53 2.06 -2.50 19.29
N ALA A 54 3.34 -2.38 18.99
CA ALA A 54 3.87 -1.16 18.37
C ALA A 54 3.42 -0.97 16.91
N LEU A 55 3.17 -2.05 16.17
CA LEU A 55 2.58 -1.96 14.84
C LEU A 55 1.10 -1.56 14.94
N VAL A 56 0.35 -2.19 15.85
CA VAL A 56 -1.06 -1.89 16.11
C VAL A 56 -1.23 -0.41 16.46
N ALA A 57 -0.45 0.11 17.41
CA ALA A 57 -0.51 1.52 17.79
C ALA A 57 -0.24 2.49 16.63
N ARG A 58 0.59 2.11 15.65
CA ARG A 58 0.84 2.92 14.45
C ARG A 58 -0.33 2.87 13.46
N VAL A 59 -0.99 1.72 13.35
CA VAL A 59 -2.21 1.57 12.56
C VAL A 59 -3.35 2.36 13.19
N ASP A 60 -3.52 2.27 14.51
CA ASP A 60 -4.54 3.02 15.25
C ASP A 60 -4.33 4.52 15.09
N ALA A 61 -3.10 5.02 15.28
CA ALA A 61 -2.78 6.43 15.06
C ALA A 61 -3.05 6.91 13.63
N TRP A 62 -2.93 6.03 12.62
CA TRP A 62 -3.31 6.36 11.24
C TRP A 62 -4.83 6.51 11.09
N LEU A 63 -5.58 5.58 11.67
CA LEU A 63 -7.04 5.57 11.62
C LEU A 63 -7.63 6.75 12.42
N ASP A 64 -7.08 7.05 13.59
CA ASP A 64 -7.48 8.18 14.45
C ASP A 64 -7.26 9.54 13.78
N ALA A 65 -6.30 9.63 12.84
CA ALA A 65 -6.10 10.81 12.01
C ALA A 65 -7.17 10.99 10.90
N GLY A 66 -8.19 10.12 10.86
CA GLY A 66 -9.28 10.17 9.88
C GLY A 66 -8.86 9.80 8.46
N LYS A 67 -7.69 9.16 8.30
CA LYS A 67 -7.16 8.80 6.99
C LYS A 67 -7.74 7.47 6.51
N PRO A 68 -8.17 7.36 5.23
CA PRO A 68 -8.55 6.07 4.68
C PRO A 68 -7.36 5.11 4.72
N LEU A 69 -7.63 3.84 5.02
CA LEU A 69 -6.62 2.79 5.03
C LEU A 69 -7.18 1.57 4.28
N HIS A 70 -6.63 1.32 3.10
CA HIS A 70 -6.98 0.16 2.27
C HIS A 70 -5.83 -0.85 2.15
N ALA A 71 -4.61 -0.39 2.45
CA ALA A 71 -3.45 -1.24 2.56
C ALA A 71 -2.35 -0.58 3.39
N TYR A 72 -1.44 -1.40 3.88
CA TYR A 72 -0.13 -0.96 4.35
C TYR A 72 0.93 -1.98 3.97
N LEU A 73 2.17 -1.49 3.82
CA LEU A 73 3.35 -2.32 3.65
C LEU A 73 4.11 -2.41 4.99
N ILE A 74 4.78 -3.53 5.20
CA ILE A 74 5.79 -3.66 6.25
C ILE A 74 7.15 -3.80 5.58
N ASP A 75 8.13 -2.99 6.00
CA ASP A 75 9.48 -2.94 5.44
C ASP A 75 10.13 -4.34 5.37
N GLY A 76 10.47 -4.77 4.15
CA GLY A 76 11.12 -6.05 3.89
C GLY A 76 10.23 -7.27 4.18
N HIS A 77 8.92 -7.09 4.18
CA HIS A 77 7.94 -8.15 4.48
C HIS A 77 6.94 -8.31 3.33
N GLY A 78 5.97 -7.42 3.19
CA GLY A 78 4.87 -7.59 2.23
C GLY A 78 3.69 -6.66 2.52
N ILE A 79 2.58 -6.89 1.81
CA ILE A 79 1.38 -6.04 1.89
C ILE A 79 0.28 -6.69 2.73
N TYR A 80 -0.43 -5.85 3.48
CA TYR A 80 -1.72 -6.14 4.06
C TYR A 80 -2.75 -5.27 3.35
N THR A 81 -3.85 -5.88 2.90
CA THR A 81 -4.98 -5.20 2.28
C THR A 81 -6.25 -5.97 2.62
N TRP A 82 -7.39 -5.31 2.51
CA TRP A 82 -8.70 -5.82 2.87
C TRP A 82 -9.78 -5.13 2.04
N GLY A 83 -10.95 -5.75 1.98
CA GLY A 83 -12.17 -5.21 1.43
C GLY A 83 -13.36 -5.71 2.26
N ARG A 84 -14.57 -5.24 1.93
CA ARG A 84 -15.78 -5.67 2.65
C ARG A 84 -16.06 -7.18 2.54
N ASP A 85 -15.54 -7.81 1.50
CA ASP A 85 -15.61 -9.24 1.23
C ASP A 85 -14.33 -9.73 0.51
N MET A 86 -14.26 -11.03 0.24
CA MET A 86 -13.09 -11.64 -0.41
C MET A 86 -12.90 -11.20 -1.86
N ALA A 87 -13.99 -10.92 -2.60
CA ALA A 87 -13.90 -10.46 -3.98
C ALA A 87 -13.30 -9.05 -4.04
N GLU A 88 -13.76 -8.17 -3.16
CA GLU A 88 -13.19 -6.83 -3.01
C GLU A 88 -11.74 -6.88 -2.53
N THR A 89 -11.43 -7.70 -1.53
CA THR A 89 -10.05 -7.88 -1.02
C THR A 89 -9.11 -8.32 -2.14
N ARG A 90 -9.54 -9.27 -2.99
CA ARG A 90 -8.75 -9.73 -4.13
C ARG A 90 -8.57 -8.64 -5.18
N ARG A 91 -9.63 -7.91 -5.51
CA ARG A 91 -9.57 -6.77 -6.45
C ARG A 91 -8.59 -5.70 -5.95
N HIS A 92 -8.62 -5.37 -4.65
CA HIS A 92 -7.65 -4.46 -4.06
C HIS A 92 -6.22 -4.99 -4.17
N LEU A 93 -6.01 -6.26 -3.82
CA LEU A 93 -4.69 -6.89 -3.90
C LEU A 93 -4.11 -6.87 -5.32
N GLU A 94 -4.91 -7.25 -6.33
CA GLU A 94 -4.48 -7.26 -7.74
C GLU A 94 -4.15 -5.85 -8.25
N ALA A 95 -4.98 -4.86 -7.91
CA ALA A 95 -4.74 -3.46 -8.28
C ALA A 95 -3.47 -2.91 -7.63
N LEU A 96 -3.29 -3.13 -6.32
CA LEU A 96 -2.13 -2.66 -5.58
C LEU A 96 -0.83 -3.33 -6.05
N GLU A 97 -0.88 -4.63 -6.36
CA GLU A 97 0.27 -5.36 -6.92
C GLU A 97 0.71 -4.73 -8.25
N PHE A 98 -0.23 -4.46 -9.16
CA PHE A 98 0.05 -3.85 -10.46
C PHE A 98 0.62 -2.43 -10.29
N LEU A 99 -0.03 -1.59 -9.49
CA LEU A 99 0.36 -0.19 -9.29
C LEU A 99 1.75 -0.07 -8.66
N LEU A 100 2.07 -0.90 -7.65
CA LEU A 100 3.40 -0.95 -7.07
C LEU A 100 4.44 -1.39 -8.11
N GLY A 101 4.10 -2.32 -8.99
CA GLY A 101 4.96 -2.73 -10.11
C GLY A 101 5.28 -1.57 -11.05
N CYS A 102 4.26 -0.82 -11.47
CA CYS A 102 4.43 0.36 -12.30
C CYS A 102 5.34 1.42 -11.66
N GLU A 103 5.13 1.74 -10.38
CA GLU A 103 5.97 2.71 -9.66
C GLU A 103 7.44 2.26 -9.58
N LEU A 104 7.67 0.97 -9.34
CA LEU A 104 9.02 0.41 -9.33
C LEU A 104 9.68 0.48 -10.71
N ASP A 105 8.95 0.14 -11.77
CA ASP A 105 9.46 0.18 -13.14
C ASP A 105 9.75 1.62 -13.59
N LEU A 106 8.86 2.58 -13.32
CA LEU A 106 9.10 3.99 -13.63
C LEU A 106 10.35 4.52 -12.93
N ARG A 107 10.56 4.18 -11.66
CA ARG A 107 11.79 4.55 -10.93
C ARG A 107 13.04 3.90 -11.52
N ARG A 108 12.94 2.64 -11.97
CA ARG A 108 14.05 1.94 -12.61
C ARG A 108 14.40 2.53 -13.97
N LEU A 109 13.40 2.93 -14.74
CA LEU A 109 13.56 3.43 -16.12
C LEU A 109 13.87 4.92 -16.19
N SER A 110 13.59 5.67 -15.11
CA SER A 110 13.92 7.10 -14.99
C SER A 110 15.25 7.36 -14.29
N ALA A 111 15.99 6.29 -13.95
CA ALA A 111 17.30 6.36 -13.28
C ALA A 111 18.46 6.45 -14.28
#